data_AF-A0A9E2LUC9-F1
#
_entry.id   AF-A0A9E2LUC9-F1
#
_cell.length_a   1.000
_cell.length_b   1.000
_cell.length_c   1.000
_cell.angle_alpha   90.00
_cell.angle_beta   90.00
_cell.angle_gamma   90.00
#
_symmetry.space_group_name_H-M   'P 1'
#
loop_
_entity.id
_entity.type
_entity.pdbx_description
1 polymer ?
#
loop_
_entity_poly.entity_id
_entity_poly.type
_entity_poly.pdbx_seq_one_letter_code
_entity_poly.pdbx_strand_id
1 'polypeptide(L)'
;MKSRAFTGLAMLVLLLTTPGCRLFMDIPDEPEVDACVVNGVLDPGEVCDGGLFLGEVSCQSLGYHEGALACTATCQLDLGGCSGRCGDDVRQAGYETCDGDDLGEVTCLSLGFDTGVLACGADCSAFDTSGCEGTPDPCGNGEINDGEICDGDVLAGETCASMGYYGGALACQLNCLDYDLTDCMTFGQCGDDVRQVEQGEACDGLELSGHTCMDFGCRSGTLACAADCQFFALDGCQVGHDEDLDGVDDNCDNCPSVPNPLQSDGDGDGLGDGCEQPLAPQSLSTLAHFDPFLSTLPDYTLQTGTWTPGTDMILGQTGTTGGTLLHATSFYLVDYAVEATLTLAPTNENGENWAGVIVAWKGTGPTTTAGYTCLYARDEKAVQIWKFTGSAWQSQSASTITGATDGTQWRRLRAYVSGATLRCSYLDEFGFSASVSHTVSLPADDEFEGPVGLRNYNGSAFFTSLVVYH
;
A
#
# COMPACT_ATOMS: atom_id res chain seq x y z
N MET A 1 -26.79 16.81 -65.33
CA MET A 1 -28.12 16.96 -65.99
C MET A 1 -29.11 17.16 -64.86
N LYS A 2 -30.00 18.13 -64.74
CA LYS A 2 -30.61 19.25 -65.48
C LYS A 2 -31.38 19.99 -64.34
N SER A 3 -31.68 21.28 -64.26
CA SER A 3 -31.71 22.38 -65.20
C SER A 3 -32.50 23.53 -64.52
N ARG A 4 -32.06 24.79 -64.75
CA ARG A 4 -32.83 26.05 -64.82
C ARG A 4 -33.45 26.62 -63.51
N ALA A 5 -33.46 27.92 -63.18
CA ALA A 5 -33.18 29.24 -63.80
C ALA A 5 -34.42 30.16 -63.74
N PHE A 6 -34.17 31.40 -63.28
CA PHE A 6 -34.73 32.70 -63.74
C PHE A 6 -35.97 33.34 -63.04
N THR A 7 -35.71 34.56 -62.51
CA THR A 7 -36.45 35.87 -62.60
C THR A 7 -37.90 35.95 -62.11
N GLY A 8 -38.37 36.96 -61.35
CA GLY A 8 -38.02 38.38 -61.28
C GLY A 8 -39.14 39.21 -61.93
N LEU A 9 -39.92 39.98 -61.15
CA LEU A 9 -40.72 41.09 -61.70
C LEU A 9 -41.12 42.12 -60.61
N ALA A 10 -40.82 43.38 -60.90
CA ALA A 10 -41.18 44.60 -60.17
C ALA A 10 -42.31 45.34 -60.92
N MET A 11 -42.73 46.49 -60.36
CA MET A 11 -43.72 47.50 -60.83
C MET A 11 -45.14 47.31 -60.28
N LEU A 12 -45.91 48.35 -59.94
CA LEU A 12 -45.91 49.72 -60.43
C LEU A 12 -46.59 50.67 -59.42
N VAL A 13 -46.04 51.87 -59.29
CA VAL A 13 -46.51 53.00 -58.48
C VAL A 13 -47.21 54.02 -59.40
N LEU A 14 -48.34 54.55 -58.89
CA LEU A 14 -48.95 55.88 -59.16
C LEU A 14 -49.44 56.22 -60.58
N LEU A 15 -50.71 56.65 -60.68
CA LEU A 15 -51.13 58.00 -61.13
C LEU A 15 -52.63 58.00 -61.46
N LEU A 16 -53.44 58.63 -60.61
CA LEU A 16 -54.79 59.07 -60.96
C LEU A 16 -54.85 60.60 -60.85
N THR A 17 -54.94 61.25 -62.00
CA THR A 17 -55.07 62.70 -62.18
C THR A 17 -56.55 63.07 -62.40
N THR A 18 -57.16 63.73 -61.40
CA THR A 18 -58.12 64.88 -61.47
C THR A 18 -59.41 64.77 -62.33
N PRO A 19 -60.38 65.71 -62.21
CA PRO A 19 -61.00 66.31 -61.01
C PRO A 19 -62.55 66.36 -61.09
N GLY A 20 -63.20 66.55 -59.93
CA GLY A 20 -64.38 67.42 -59.82
C GLY A 20 -65.77 66.83 -60.07
N CYS A 21 -66.48 66.48 -58.99
CA CYS A 21 -67.86 66.92 -58.82
C CYS A 21 -68.23 66.92 -57.32
N ARG A 22 -68.55 68.09 -56.79
CA ARG A 22 -69.13 68.27 -55.45
C ARG A 22 -70.64 68.00 -55.54
N LEU A 23 -71.14 67.07 -54.73
CA LEU A 23 -72.52 67.10 -54.26
C LEU A 23 -72.50 67.21 -52.75
N PHE A 24 -73.05 68.33 -52.29
CA PHE A 24 -73.36 68.66 -50.92
C PHE A 24 -74.55 67.79 -50.48
N MET A 25 -74.37 67.00 -49.43
CA MET A 25 -75.44 66.59 -48.53
C MET A 25 -74.85 66.60 -47.13
N ASP A 26 -75.39 67.49 -46.29
CA ASP A 26 -75.13 67.57 -44.85
C ASP A 26 -75.46 66.22 -44.21
N ILE A 27 -74.43 65.56 -43.67
CA ILE A 27 -74.57 64.51 -42.66
C ILE A 27 -74.08 65.15 -41.35
N PRO A 28 -74.89 65.14 -40.27
CA PRO A 28 -74.51 65.74 -39.00
C PRO A 28 -73.28 65.05 -38.43
N ASP A 29 -72.46 65.81 -37.69
CA ASP A 29 -71.31 65.38 -36.90
C ASP A 29 -71.42 63.91 -36.43
N GLU A 30 -70.63 63.03 -37.05
CA GLU A 30 -70.24 61.76 -36.42
C GLU A 30 -69.45 62.15 -35.16
N PRO A 31 -69.83 61.67 -33.97
CA PRO A 31 -69.09 61.98 -32.76
C PRO A 31 -67.69 61.40 -32.91
N GLU A 32 -66.70 62.12 -32.41
CA GLU A 32 -65.37 61.56 -32.18
C GLU A 32 -65.53 60.22 -31.45
N VAL A 33 -65.19 59.12 -32.13
CA VAL A 33 -64.99 57.83 -31.49
C VAL A 33 -63.64 57.93 -30.80
N ASP A 34 -63.61 58.59 -29.64
CA ASP A 34 -62.44 58.52 -28.78
C ASP A 34 -62.84 58.13 -27.35
N ALA A 35 -61.92 57.37 -26.77
CA ALA A 35 -61.87 56.82 -25.43
C ALA A 35 -62.74 55.59 -25.16
N CYS A 36 -62.06 54.44 -25.16
CA CYS A 36 -62.34 53.31 -24.28
C CYS A 36 -63.20 53.72 -23.07
N VAL A 37 -64.40 53.17 -22.94
CA VAL A 37 -65.29 53.47 -21.82
C VAL A 37 -65.43 52.20 -21.01
N VAL A 38 -64.65 52.08 -19.92
CA VAL A 38 -64.73 50.94 -18.99
C VAL A 38 -66.10 50.95 -18.29
N ASN A 39 -67.10 50.34 -18.92
CA ASN A 39 -68.51 50.38 -18.53
C ASN A 39 -69.09 48.97 -18.30
N GLY A 40 -68.28 47.93 -18.50
CA GLY A 40 -68.67 46.54 -18.33
C GLY A 40 -69.44 45.97 -19.52
N VAL A 41 -69.29 46.57 -20.71
CA VAL A 41 -69.83 46.06 -21.97
C VAL A 41 -68.77 46.25 -23.04
N LEU A 42 -68.51 45.21 -23.82
CA LEU A 42 -67.51 45.28 -24.88
C LEU A 42 -68.03 46.09 -26.08
N ASP A 43 -67.52 47.30 -26.27
CA ASP A 43 -67.97 48.20 -27.34
C ASP A 43 -67.25 47.93 -28.68
N PRO A 44 -67.85 48.29 -29.84
CA PRO A 44 -67.24 48.08 -31.16
C PRO A 44 -65.88 48.78 -31.27
N GLY A 45 -64.80 48.01 -31.32
CA GLY A 45 -63.42 48.51 -31.41
C GLY A 45 -62.55 48.23 -30.17
N GLU A 46 -63.14 47.76 -29.07
CA GLU A 46 -62.43 47.35 -27.86
C GLU A 46 -62.04 45.86 -27.90
N VAL A 47 -60.88 45.52 -27.33
CA VAL A 47 -60.45 44.11 -27.16
C VAL A 47 -60.73 43.58 -25.74
N CYS A 48 -60.99 44.48 -24.79
CA CYS A 48 -61.45 44.17 -23.44
C CYS A 48 -62.15 45.40 -22.82
N ASP A 49 -63.06 45.17 -21.87
CA ASP A 49 -63.65 46.18 -20.97
C ASP A 49 -63.71 45.59 -19.55
N GLY A 50 -62.91 46.15 -18.64
CA GLY A 50 -62.86 45.71 -17.25
C GLY A 50 -62.40 44.26 -17.13
N GLY A 51 -63.35 43.35 -16.82
CA GLY A 51 -63.12 41.90 -16.76
C GLY A 51 -63.69 41.10 -17.94
N LEU A 52 -64.23 41.78 -18.95
CA LEU A 52 -64.74 41.16 -20.17
C LEU A 52 -63.68 41.24 -21.27
N PHE A 53 -63.41 40.11 -21.91
CA PHE A 53 -62.43 40.00 -22.99
C PHE A 53 -63.12 39.59 -24.29
N LEU A 54 -62.66 40.13 -25.41
CA LEU A 54 -63.14 39.73 -26.72
C LEU A 54 -62.65 38.30 -27.05
N GLY A 55 -63.49 37.30 -26.83
CA GLY A 55 -63.18 35.88 -27.06
C GLY A 55 -62.63 35.15 -25.83
N GLU A 56 -62.18 33.91 -26.00
CA GLU A 56 -61.55 33.11 -24.93
C GLU A 56 -60.05 33.44 -24.84
N VAL A 57 -59.73 34.64 -24.32
CA VAL A 57 -58.35 35.08 -24.13
C VAL A 57 -58.00 35.04 -22.64
N SER A 58 -56.90 34.35 -22.30
CA SER A 58 -56.32 34.27 -20.97
C SER A 58 -54.78 34.35 -21.05
N CYS A 59 -54.10 34.42 -19.90
CA CYS A 59 -52.63 34.32 -19.87
C CYS A 59 -52.15 33.02 -20.57
N GLN A 60 -52.83 31.89 -20.33
CA GLN A 60 -52.54 30.59 -20.97
C GLN A 60 -52.75 30.59 -22.48
N SER A 61 -53.82 31.21 -22.98
CA SER A 61 -54.04 31.30 -24.43
C SER A 61 -53.02 32.22 -25.12
N LEU A 62 -52.30 33.04 -24.36
CA LEU A 62 -51.26 33.96 -24.83
C LEU A 62 -49.84 33.46 -24.56
N GLY A 63 -49.68 32.23 -24.07
CA GLY A 63 -48.38 31.57 -23.88
C GLY A 63 -47.73 31.78 -22.50
N TYR A 64 -48.49 32.21 -21.49
CA TYR A 64 -48.03 32.31 -20.10
C TYR A 64 -48.62 31.19 -19.24
N HIS A 65 -47.90 30.71 -18.24
CA HIS A 65 -48.29 29.54 -17.44
C HIS A 65 -49.13 29.91 -16.22
N GLU A 66 -48.94 31.11 -15.66
CA GLU A 66 -49.65 31.59 -14.46
C GLU A 66 -50.06 33.07 -14.56
N GLY A 67 -50.83 33.53 -13.57
CA GLY A 67 -51.29 34.90 -13.48
C GLY A 67 -52.69 35.17 -14.02
N ALA A 68 -53.10 36.44 -13.96
CA ALA A 68 -54.43 36.90 -14.37
C ALA A 68 -54.30 38.02 -15.41
N LEU A 69 -54.96 37.82 -16.55
CA LEU A 69 -55.05 38.82 -17.60
C LEU A 69 -55.96 39.95 -17.15
N ALA A 70 -55.52 41.20 -17.32
CA ALA A 70 -56.31 42.37 -16.98
C ALA A 70 -56.56 43.24 -18.22
N CYS A 71 -57.45 44.23 -18.07
CA CYS A 71 -57.72 45.24 -19.09
C CYS A 71 -57.22 46.60 -18.62
N THR A 72 -56.46 47.29 -19.46
CA THR A 72 -55.99 48.65 -19.21
C THR A 72 -57.13 49.67 -19.34
N ALA A 73 -56.93 50.88 -18.79
CA ALA A 73 -57.88 52.00 -18.93
C ALA A 73 -58.03 52.53 -20.37
N THR A 74 -57.24 52.00 -21.31
CA THR A 74 -57.33 52.27 -22.76
C THR A 74 -57.86 51.06 -23.54
N CYS A 75 -58.48 50.09 -22.85
CA CYS A 75 -59.13 48.91 -23.43
C CYS A 75 -58.18 48.02 -24.23
N GLN A 76 -56.91 47.99 -23.81
CA GLN A 76 -55.88 47.06 -24.28
C GLN A 76 -55.62 45.98 -23.23
N LEU A 77 -55.23 44.78 -23.67
CA LEU A 77 -54.82 43.69 -22.78
C LEU A 77 -53.60 44.09 -21.94
N ASP A 78 -53.70 43.91 -20.64
CA ASP A 78 -52.61 44.10 -19.68
C ASP A 78 -52.03 42.74 -19.29
N LEU A 79 -50.79 42.49 -19.76
CA LEU A 79 -50.03 41.28 -19.45
C LEU A 79 -49.21 41.40 -18.18
N GLY A 80 -49.23 42.55 -17.49
CA GLY A 80 -48.45 42.76 -16.26
C GLY A 80 -48.82 41.82 -15.12
N GLY A 81 -50.01 41.21 -15.18
CA GLY A 81 -50.47 40.17 -14.26
C GLY A 81 -50.21 38.73 -14.72
N CYS A 82 -49.69 38.50 -15.94
CA CYS A 82 -49.30 37.18 -16.41
C CYS A 82 -47.83 36.90 -16.06
N SER A 83 -47.51 35.70 -15.60
CA SER A 83 -46.15 35.27 -15.26
C SER A 83 -45.89 33.84 -15.73
N GLY A 84 -44.60 33.47 -15.78
CA GLY A 84 -44.13 32.17 -16.25
C GLY A 84 -44.34 31.98 -17.75
N ARG A 85 -43.28 31.68 -18.49
CA ARG A 85 -43.36 31.22 -19.89
C ARG A 85 -42.17 30.32 -20.18
N CYS A 86 -42.37 29.35 -21.07
CA CYS A 86 -41.26 28.64 -21.68
C CYS A 86 -40.22 29.61 -22.29
N GLY A 87 -38.96 29.46 -21.90
CA GLY A 87 -37.83 30.31 -22.25
C GLY A 87 -37.63 31.51 -21.33
N ASP A 88 -38.03 31.42 -20.06
CA ASP A 88 -37.68 32.39 -19.02
C ASP A 88 -36.64 31.90 -17.99
N ASP A 89 -36.01 30.76 -18.28
CA ASP A 89 -34.96 30.09 -17.50
C ASP A 89 -35.42 29.68 -16.07
N VAL A 90 -36.74 29.54 -15.85
CA VAL A 90 -37.30 29.12 -14.57
C VAL A 90 -38.34 28.03 -14.80
N ARG A 91 -38.11 26.80 -14.36
CA ARG A 91 -39.11 25.73 -14.56
C ARG A 91 -40.37 25.92 -13.71
N GLN A 92 -41.52 26.12 -14.34
CA GLN A 92 -42.84 26.22 -13.72
C GLN A 92 -43.52 24.86 -13.53
N ALA A 93 -43.46 24.39 -12.27
CA ALA A 93 -43.96 23.08 -11.88
C ALA A 93 -45.43 22.85 -12.27
N GLY A 94 -45.68 21.82 -13.06
CA GLY A 94 -47.02 21.43 -13.52
C GLY A 94 -47.45 22.01 -14.86
N TYR A 95 -46.65 22.92 -15.44
CA TYR A 95 -46.91 23.52 -16.76
C TYR A 95 -45.84 23.19 -17.79
N GLU A 96 -44.60 22.99 -17.34
CA GLU A 96 -43.47 22.59 -18.20
C GLU A 96 -42.55 21.58 -17.50
N THR A 97 -41.84 20.81 -18.32
CA THR A 97 -40.92 19.75 -17.87
C THR A 97 -39.53 20.31 -17.56
N CYS A 98 -39.13 21.36 -18.28
CA CYS A 98 -37.85 22.07 -18.19
C CYS A 98 -38.03 23.49 -18.73
N ASP A 99 -37.08 24.41 -18.51
CA ASP A 99 -37.02 25.71 -19.19
C ASP A 99 -35.57 26.11 -19.44
N GLY A 100 -35.20 26.31 -20.71
CA GLY A 100 -33.84 26.73 -21.07
C GLY A 100 -32.79 25.74 -20.54
N ASP A 101 -31.92 26.22 -19.64
CA ASP A 101 -30.90 25.42 -18.96
C ASP A 101 -31.39 24.79 -17.63
N ASP A 102 -32.58 25.16 -17.14
CA ASP A 102 -33.20 24.55 -15.96
C ASP A 102 -33.88 23.22 -16.33
N LEU A 103 -33.07 22.16 -16.32
CA LEU A 103 -33.48 20.78 -16.61
C LEU A 103 -33.98 20.02 -15.37
N GLY A 104 -34.04 20.67 -14.19
CA GLY A 104 -34.51 20.03 -12.96
C GLY A 104 -33.69 18.81 -12.52
N GLU A 105 -32.36 18.88 -12.66
CA GLU A 105 -31.38 17.81 -12.34
C GLU A 105 -31.43 16.56 -13.25
N VAL A 106 -32.24 16.58 -14.30
CA VAL A 106 -32.27 15.51 -15.31
C VAL A 106 -31.08 15.63 -16.26
N THR A 107 -30.43 14.51 -16.54
CA THR A 107 -29.28 14.36 -17.46
C THR A 107 -29.53 13.27 -18.50
N CYS A 108 -28.72 13.22 -19.57
CA CYS A 108 -28.74 12.11 -20.53
C CYS A 108 -28.57 10.76 -19.83
N LEU A 109 -27.68 10.68 -18.83
CA LEU A 109 -27.47 9.48 -18.02
C LEU A 109 -28.72 9.05 -17.27
N SER A 110 -29.42 9.99 -16.62
CA SER A 110 -30.67 9.66 -15.92
C SER A 110 -31.83 9.25 -16.85
N LEU A 111 -31.71 9.51 -18.15
CA LEU A 111 -32.69 9.10 -19.17
C LEU A 111 -32.26 7.80 -19.91
N GLY A 112 -31.17 7.16 -19.46
CA GLY A 112 -30.67 5.89 -19.99
C GLY A 112 -29.67 6.03 -21.13
N PHE A 113 -29.08 7.20 -21.38
CA PHE A 113 -28.04 7.37 -22.42
C PHE A 113 -26.64 7.41 -21.79
N ASP A 114 -25.63 6.90 -22.50
CA ASP A 114 -24.25 6.81 -21.99
C ASP A 114 -23.67 8.18 -21.59
N THR A 115 -23.78 9.17 -22.49
CA THR A 115 -23.20 10.52 -22.32
C THR A 115 -23.98 11.57 -23.13
N GLY A 116 -23.43 12.78 -23.25
CA GLY A 116 -23.95 13.84 -24.10
C GLY A 116 -24.56 15.01 -23.34
N VAL A 117 -25.18 15.92 -24.08
CA VAL A 117 -25.77 17.15 -23.55
C VAL A 117 -27.29 17.08 -23.74
N LEU A 118 -28.01 17.02 -22.63
CA LEU A 118 -29.47 17.10 -22.61
C LEU A 118 -29.86 18.57 -22.79
N ALA A 119 -30.87 18.84 -23.61
CA ALA A 119 -31.43 20.17 -23.79
C ALA A 119 -32.92 20.18 -23.46
N CYS A 120 -33.46 21.35 -23.12
CA CYS A 120 -34.89 21.52 -23.04
C CYS A 120 -35.50 21.65 -24.45
N GLY A 121 -36.61 20.96 -24.70
CA GLY A 121 -37.34 21.10 -25.96
C GLY A 121 -37.84 22.53 -26.15
N ALA A 122 -37.97 22.96 -27.41
CA ALA A 122 -38.33 24.35 -27.74
C ALA A 122 -39.75 24.77 -27.28
N ASP A 123 -40.60 23.82 -26.90
CA ASP A 123 -41.93 24.06 -26.34
C ASP A 123 -42.01 23.72 -24.84
N CYS A 124 -40.87 23.43 -24.20
CA CYS A 124 -40.70 23.08 -22.79
C CYS A 124 -41.55 21.89 -22.29
N SER A 125 -42.19 21.15 -23.22
CA SER A 125 -43.08 20.04 -22.89
C SER A 125 -42.32 18.73 -22.67
N ALA A 126 -41.13 18.60 -23.27
CA ALA A 126 -40.27 17.43 -23.20
C ALA A 126 -38.79 17.84 -23.28
N PHE A 127 -37.91 16.91 -22.87
CA PHE A 127 -36.47 17.06 -23.08
C PHE A 127 -36.10 16.72 -24.54
N ASP A 128 -35.16 17.47 -25.10
CA ASP A 128 -34.51 17.16 -26.37
C ASP A 128 -33.29 16.26 -26.11
N THR A 129 -33.45 14.98 -26.43
CA THR A 129 -32.41 13.95 -26.27
C THR A 129 -31.51 13.81 -27.50
N SER A 130 -31.64 14.66 -28.52
CA SER A 130 -30.83 14.55 -29.74
C SER A 130 -29.34 14.83 -29.52
N GLY A 131 -28.99 15.56 -28.45
CA GLY A 131 -27.62 15.77 -27.98
C GLY A 131 -27.10 14.69 -27.04
N CYS A 132 -27.91 13.69 -26.69
CA CYS A 132 -27.47 12.51 -25.94
C CYS A 132 -26.80 11.51 -26.87
N GLU A 133 -25.69 10.93 -26.42
CA GLU A 133 -24.93 9.91 -27.14
C GLU A 133 -25.16 8.55 -26.49
N GLY A 134 -25.19 7.50 -27.32
CA GLY A 134 -25.55 6.14 -26.91
C GLY A 134 -26.92 5.72 -27.42
N THR A 135 -27.19 4.41 -27.39
CA THR A 135 -28.58 3.93 -27.40
C THR A 135 -29.13 4.08 -25.99
N PRO A 136 -30.46 4.27 -25.79
CA PRO A 136 -31.07 4.13 -24.48
C PRO A 136 -30.75 2.73 -23.94
N ASP A 137 -29.69 2.64 -23.14
CA ASP A 137 -29.22 1.41 -22.54
C ASP A 137 -30.17 1.08 -21.39
N PRO A 138 -30.70 -0.15 -21.32
CA PRO A 138 -31.65 -0.58 -20.31
C PRO A 138 -31.27 -0.39 -18.84
N CYS A 139 -30.05 -0.02 -18.48
CA CYS A 139 -29.60 0.13 -17.09
C CYS A 139 -30.65 0.78 -16.17
N GLY A 140 -31.12 0.02 -15.19
CA GLY A 140 -32.25 0.33 -14.31
C GLY A 140 -33.60 -0.23 -14.77
N ASN A 141 -33.64 -1.17 -15.73
CA ASN A 141 -34.87 -1.83 -16.19
C ASN A 141 -35.24 -3.07 -15.36
N GLY A 142 -34.38 -3.48 -14.43
CA GLY A 142 -34.56 -4.65 -13.58
C GLY A 142 -34.11 -5.98 -14.20
N GLU A 143 -33.39 -5.97 -15.32
CA GLU A 143 -32.84 -7.16 -15.98
C GLU A 143 -31.40 -6.93 -16.46
N ILE A 144 -30.45 -7.76 -16.01
CA ILE A 144 -29.07 -7.71 -16.52
C ILE A 144 -29.04 -8.14 -17.99
N ASN A 145 -28.65 -7.22 -18.87
CA ASN A 145 -28.59 -7.40 -20.32
C ASN A 145 -27.15 -7.62 -20.83
N ASP A 146 -27.00 -7.91 -22.13
CA ASP A 146 -25.70 -8.22 -22.72
C ASP A 146 -24.79 -6.99 -22.71
N GLY A 147 -23.77 -7.00 -21.83
CA GLY A 147 -22.86 -5.87 -21.61
C GLY A 147 -22.91 -5.30 -20.18
N GLU A 148 -23.97 -5.58 -19.42
CA GLU A 148 -24.13 -5.16 -18.03
C GLU A 148 -23.57 -6.21 -17.07
N ILE A 149 -23.01 -5.75 -15.95
CA ILE A 149 -22.63 -6.65 -14.84
C ILE A 149 -23.67 -6.63 -13.71
N CYS A 150 -24.50 -5.59 -13.65
CA CYS A 150 -25.59 -5.38 -12.69
C CYS A 150 -26.65 -4.45 -13.30
N ASP A 151 -27.85 -4.41 -12.73
CA ASP A 151 -28.92 -3.47 -13.08
C ASP A 151 -29.69 -3.04 -11.83
N GLY A 152 -29.54 -1.79 -11.39
CA GLY A 152 -30.19 -1.30 -10.17
C GLY A 152 -29.90 -2.18 -8.95
N ASP A 153 -30.94 -2.84 -8.42
CA ASP A 153 -30.84 -3.79 -7.29
C ASP A 153 -30.47 -5.24 -7.72
N VAL A 154 -30.39 -5.51 -9.02
CA VAL A 154 -30.04 -6.81 -9.60
C VAL A 154 -28.53 -6.90 -9.76
N LEU A 155 -27.84 -7.44 -8.75
CA LEU A 155 -26.37 -7.43 -8.65
C LEU A 155 -25.70 -8.75 -9.09
N ALA A 156 -26.35 -9.55 -9.94
CA ALA A 156 -25.86 -10.88 -10.36
C ALA A 156 -25.56 -11.88 -9.21
N GLY A 157 -26.01 -11.61 -7.99
CA GLY A 157 -25.68 -12.41 -6.80
C GLY A 157 -24.38 -11.99 -6.10
N GLU A 158 -23.71 -10.94 -6.57
CA GLU A 158 -22.55 -10.34 -5.92
C GLU A 158 -22.96 -9.54 -4.67
N THR A 159 -22.04 -9.45 -3.73
CA THR A 159 -22.19 -8.74 -2.45
C THR A 159 -20.86 -8.11 -2.08
N CYS A 160 -20.83 -7.20 -1.10
CA CYS A 160 -19.56 -6.69 -0.57
C CYS A 160 -18.66 -7.84 -0.08
N ALA A 161 -19.25 -8.91 0.49
CA ALA A 161 -18.53 -10.09 0.95
C ALA A 161 -17.88 -10.90 -0.17
N SER A 162 -18.54 -11.04 -1.33
CA SER A 162 -17.91 -11.71 -2.49
C SER A 162 -16.81 -10.88 -3.12
N MET A 163 -16.82 -9.55 -2.89
CA MET A 163 -15.77 -8.62 -3.29
C MET A 163 -14.63 -8.49 -2.26
N GLY A 164 -14.68 -9.24 -1.15
CA GLY A 164 -13.62 -9.27 -0.14
C GLY A 164 -13.82 -8.34 1.07
N TYR A 165 -14.91 -7.58 1.13
CA TYR A 165 -15.21 -6.68 2.25
C TYR A 165 -15.99 -7.39 3.36
N TYR A 166 -15.83 -6.94 4.60
CA TYR A 166 -16.49 -7.56 5.75
C TYR A 166 -17.99 -7.27 5.86
N GLY A 167 -18.50 -6.26 5.15
CA GLY A 167 -19.90 -5.88 5.21
C GLY A 167 -20.25 -4.78 4.22
N GLY A 168 -21.47 -4.24 4.37
CA GLY A 168 -22.04 -3.20 3.52
C GLY A 168 -23.07 -3.71 2.51
N ALA A 169 -23.77 -2.76 1.92
CA ALA A 169 -24.68 -2.94 0.80
C ALA A 169 -23.94 -2.62 -0.50
N LEU A 170 -23.79 -3.63 -1.35
CA LEU A 170 -23.29 -3.44 -2.71
C LEU A 170 -24.38 -2.74 -3.53
N ALA A 171 -24.01 -1.77 -4.35
CA ALA A 171 -24.93 -1.12 -5.27
C ALA A 171 -24.38 -1.18 -6.71
N CYS A 172 -25.27 -1.09 -7.69
CA CYS A 172 -24.88 -0.96 -9.09
C CYS A 172 -24.59 0.51 -9.42
N GLN A 173 -23.51 0.80 -10.13
CA GLN A 173 -23.32 2.15 -10.65
C GLN A 173 -24.36 2.47 -11.73
N LEU A 174 -24.64 3.76 -11.96
CA LEU A 174 -25.61 4.23 -12.95
C LEU A 174 -25.26 3.87 -14.40
N ASN A 175 -24.04 3.39 -14.65
CA ASN A 175 -23.59 2.91 -15.95
C ASN A 175 -23.74 1.39 -16.12
N CYS A 176 -24.12 0.64 -15.07
CA CYS A 176 -24.23 -0.81 -15.06
C CYS A 176 -22.97 -1.61 -15.46
N LEU A 177 -21.81 -0.94 -15.55
CA LEU A 177 -20.52 -1.54 -15.91
C LEU A 177 -19.63 -1.82 -14.72
N ASP A 178 -19.93 -1.24 -13.56
CA ASP A 178 -19.18 -1.36 -12.31
C ASP A 178 -20.11 -1.38 -11.10
N TYR A 179 -19.60 -1.88 -9.97
CA TYR A 179 -20.27 -1.78 -8.68
C TYR A 179 -19.85 -0.52 -7.92
N ASP A 180 -20.77 0.08 -7.18
CA ASP A 180 -20.47 1.10 -6.18
C ASP A 180 -20.08 0.41 -4.86
N LEU A 181 -18.81 0.55 -4.50
CA LEU A 181 -18.20 -0.03 -3.30
C LEU A 181 -18.18 0.94 -2.11
N THR A 182 -18.78 2.14 -2.24
CA THR A 182 -18.70 3.19 -1.22
C THR A 182 -19.16 2.70 0.15
N ASP A 183 -20.26 1.95 0.21
CA ASP A 183 -20.75 1.38 1.47
C ASP A 183 -19.88 0.21 1.94
N CYS A 184 -19.41 -0.65 1.02
CA CYS A 184 -18.52 -1.77 1.33
C CYS A 184 -17.23 -1.30 2.02
N MET A 185 -16.61 -0.24 1.51
CA MET A 185 -15.37 0.34 2.05
C MET A 185 -15.52 0.85 3.48
N THR A 186 -16.74 1.13 3.96
CA THR A 186 -16.95 1.56 5.35
C THR A 186 -16.73 0.44 6.37
N PHE A 187 -16.84 -0.82 5.93
CA PHE A 187 -16.64 -2.00 6.77
C PHE A 187 -15.20 -2.54 6.70
N GLY A 188 -14.38 -2.03 5.79
CA GLY A 188 -13.00 -2.47 5.57
C GLY A 188 -12.88 -3.84 4.91
N GLN A 189 -11.64 -4.22 4.62
CA GLN A 189 -11.26 -5.51 4.06
C GLN A 189 -9.83 -5.84 4.47
N CYS A 190 -9.51 -7.13 4.52
CA CYS A 190 -8.13 -7.58 4.69
C CYS A 190 -7.22 -7.03 3.57
N GLY A 191 -6.14 -6.37 3.97
CA GLY A 191 -5.14 -5.77 3.10
C GLY A 191 -5.35 -4.28 2.83
N ASP A 192 -6.16 -3.58 3.63
CA ASP A 192 -6.33 -2.12 3.57
C ASP A 192 -5.45 -1.31 4.54
N ASP A 193 -4.49 -1.99 5.18
CA ASP A 193 -3.57 -1.48 6.20
C ASP A 193 -4.30 -0.94 7.46
N VAL A 194 -5.55 -1.34 7.68
CA VAL A 194 -6.33 -1.01 8.88
C VAL A 194 -6.84 -2.30 9.52
N ARG A 195 -6.52 -2.52 10.80
CA ARG A 195 -7.00 -3.71 11.48
C ARG A 195 -8.47 -3.61 11.93
N GLN A 196 -9.37 -4.40 11.35
CA GLN A 196 -10.78 -4.55 11.74
C GLN A 196 -10.99 -5.62 12.82
N VAL A 197 -10.68 -5.24 14.07
CA VAL A 197 -10.75 -6.12 15.26
C VAL A 197 -12.14 -6.78 15.44
N GLU A 198 -13.23 -6.05 15.19
CA GLU A 198 -14.59 -6.57 15.33
C GLU A 198 -14.92 -7.68 14.32
N GLN A 199 -14.19 -7.73 13.20
CA GLN A 199 -14.32 -8.74 12.14
C GLN A 199 -13.35 -9.91 12.31
N GLY A 200 -12.54 -9.89 13.38
CA GLY A 200 -11.66 -11.00 13.75
C GLY A 200 -10.24 -10.94 13.18
N GLU A 201 -9.83 -9.80 12.63
CA GLU A 201 -8.45 -9.64 12.15
C GLU A 201 -7.44 -9.62 13.30
N ALA A 202 -6.34 -10.36 13.12
CA ALA A 202 -5.18 -10.32 13.99
C ALA A 202 -4.20 -9.20 13.58
N CYS A 203 -4.13 -8.91 12.29
CA CYS A 203 -3.29 -7.92 11.63
C CYS A 203 -3.94 -7.54 10.28
N ASP A 204 -3.44 -6.49 9.63
CA ASP A 204 -3.80 -6.16 8.25
C ASP A 204 -2.60 -5.56 7.53
N GLY A 205 -2.17 -6.15 6.41
CA GLY A 205 -1.09 -5.58 5.60
C GLY A 205 0.19 -5.33 6.43
N LEU A 206 0.55 -4.06 6.60
CA LEU A 206 1.66 -3.61 7.44
C LEU A 206 1.28 -3.33 8.91
N GLU A 207 -0.01 -3.27 9.24
CA GLU A 207 -0.52 -3.10 10.60
C GLU A 207 -0.48 -4.45 11.37
N LEU A 208 0.60 -4.65 12.12
CA LEU A 208 0.86 -5.89 12.87
C LEU A 208 0.46 -5.82 14.36
N SER A 209 -0.28 -4.80 14.80
CA SER A 209 -0.61 -4.55 16.22
C SER A 209 0.64 -4.43 17.12
N GLY A 210 1.77 -4.02 16.56
CA GLY A 210 3.06 -3.93 17.25
C GLY A 210 3.74 -5.28 17.52
N HIS A 211 3.20 -6.38 16.99
CA HIS A 211 3.83 -7.68 17.12
C HIS A 211 5.10 -7.81 16.29
N THR A 212 6.03 -8.62 16.79
CA THR A 212 7.29 -8.96 16.14
C THR A 212 7.50 -10.47 16.17
N CYS A 213 8.50 -10.97 15.45
CA CYS A 213 8.89 -12.37 15.53
C CYS A 213 9.16 -12.84 16.98
N MET A 214 9.58 -11.93 17.88
CA MET A 214 9.86 -12.24 19.31
C MET A 214 8.62 -12.66 20.08
N ASP A 215 7.44 -12.16 19.72
CA ASP A 215 6.19 -12.57 20.35
C ASP A 215 5.82 -14.03 20.04
N PHE A 216 6.41 -14.59 18.97
CA PHE A 216 6.20 -15.97 18.52
C PHE A 216 7.39 -16.88 18.84
N GLY A 217 8.29 -16.45 19.73
CA GLY A 217 9.46 -17.21 20.16
C GLY A 217 10.68 -17.08 19.25
N CYS A 218 10.62 -16.24 18.21
CA CYS A 218 11.71 -16.06 17.26
C CYS A 218 12.52 -14.79 17.56
N ARG A 219 13.84 -14.85 17.56
CA ARG A 219 14.74 -13.79 18.04
C ARG A 219 14.90 -12.63 17.07
N SER A 220 14.80 -12.89 15.77
CA SER A 220 14.97 -11.88 14.71
C SER A 220 13.99 -12.13 13.54
N GLY A 221 14.22 -11.53 12.38
CA GLY A 221 13.39 -11.71 11.19
C GLY A 221 12.32 -10.64 11.00
N THR A 222 11.52 -10.80 9.94
CA THR A 222 10.43 -9.88 9.59
C THR A 222 9.09 -10.62 9.72
N LEU A 223 8.26 -10.16 10.64
CA LEU A 223 6.88 -10.65 10.77
C LEU A 223 6.04 -10.06 9.64
N ALA A 224 5.12 -10.85 9.09
CA ALA A 224 4.15 -10.39 8.10
C ALA A 224 2.74 -10.78 8.52
N CYS A 225 1.73 -10.06 8.01
CA CYS A 225 0.35 -10.49 8.13
C CYS A 225 0.05 -11.58 7.09
N ALA A 226 -0.67 -12.62 7.49
CA ALA A 226 -1.14 -13.63 6.54
C ALA A 226 -2.16 -13.03 5.56
N ALA A 227 -2.28 -13.64 4.38
CA ALA A 227 -3.16 -13.15 3.32
C ALA A 227 -4.67 -13.18 3.68
N ASP A 228 -5.05 -13.87 4.76
CA ASP A 228 -6.42 -13.90 5.28
C ASP A 228 -6.62 -13.01 6.51
N CYS A 229 -5.58 -12.30 6.97
CA CYS A 229 -5.57 -11.43 8.14
C CYS A 229 -5.94 -12.10 9.47
N GLN A 230 -6.09 -13.43 9.50
CA GLN A 230 -6.51 -14.17 10.71
C GLN A 230 -5.32 -14.58 11.59
N PHE A 231 -4.13 -14.66 11.02
CA PHE A 231 -2.91 -15.02 11.72
C PHE A 231 -1.70 -14.28 11.14
N PHE A 232 -0.57 -14.41 11.83
CA PHE A 232 0.71 -13.87 11.38
C PHE A 232 1.46 -14.91 10.57
N ALA A 233 2.02 -14.50 9.43
CA ALA A 233 2.90 -15.32 8.63
C ALA A 233 4.31 -15.27 9.21
N LEU A 234 4.83 -16.45 9.58
CA LEU A 234 6.16 -16.61 10.17
C LEU A 234 7.24 -16.94 9.14
N ASP A 235 6.94 -17.00 7.84
CA ASP A 235 7.93 -17.32 6.79
C ASP A 235 9.11 -16.33 6.73
N GLY A 236 8.91 -15.08 7.18
CA GLY A 236 9.98 -14.10 7.34
C GLY A 236 10.70 -14.17 8.70
N CYS A 237 10.13 -14.89 9.66
CA CYS A 237 10.74 -15.25 10.94
C CYS A 237 11.44 -16.62 10.86
N GLN A 238 11.05 -17.50 9.95
CA GLN A 238 11.57 -18.87 9.78
C GLN A 238 11.93 -19.06 8.31
N VAL A 239 13.21 -19.19 8.02
CA VAL A 239 13.67 -19.33 6.61
C VAL A 239 14.06 -20.77 6.26
N GLY A 240 13.86 -21.69 7.20
CA GLY A 240 14.19 -23.11 7.05
C GLY A 240 15.66 -23.42 7.28
N HIS A 241 16.36 -22.62 8.10
CA HIS A 241 17.70 -22.95 8.56
C HIS A 241 17.61 -23.56 9.95
N ASP A 242 18.08 -24.79 10.07
CA ASP A 242 18.10 -25.60 11.29
C ASP A 242 19.48 -26.27 11.32
N GLU A 243 20.43 -25.66 12.02
CA GLU A 243 21.84 -26.03 11.98
C GLU A 243 22.08 -27.38 12.66
N ASP A 244 21.30 -27.69 13.69
CA ASP A 244 21.51 -28.88 14.52
C ASP A 244 20.50 -30.01 14.27
N LEU A 245 19.52 -29.77 13.39
CA LEU A 245 18.55 -30.70 12.85
C LEU A 245 17.56 -31.22 13.89
N ASP A 246 17.18 -30.37 14.84
CA ASP A 246 16.22 -30.71 15.88
C ASP A 246 14.75 -30.45 15.49
N GLY A 247 14.53 -29.76 14.37
CA GLY A 247 13.23 -29.43 13.80
C GLY A 247 12.72 -28.03 14.14
N VAL A 248 13.50 -27.22 14.85
CA VAL A 248 13.22 -25.80 15.13
C VAL A 248 14.16 -24.93 14.28
N ASP A 249 13.61 -23.93 13.60
CA ASP A 249 14.44 -22.99 12.83
C ASP A 249 15.34 -22.20 13.79
N ASP A 250 16.62 -22.03 13.46
CA ASP A 250 17.63 -21.42 14.33
C ASP A 250 17.21 -20.05 14.89
N ASN A 251 16.41 -19.30 14.12
CA ASN A 251 15.94 -18.00 14.57
C ASN A 251 14.90 -18.12 15.71
N CYS A 252 14.22 -19.25 15.83
CA CYS A 252 13.25 -19.56 16.88
C CYS A 252 13.76 -20.63 17.86
N ASP A 253 14.92 -21.21 17.58
CA ASP A 253 15.57 -22.20 18.42
C ASP A 253 16.34 -21.50 19.52
N ASN A 254 16.09 -21.82 20.80
CA ASN A 254 16.77 -21.30 21.97
C ASN A 254 18.18 -21.91 22.18
N CYS A 255 18.54 -22.95 21.44
CA CYS A 255 19.87 -23.53 21.32
C CYS A 255 20.24 -23.86 19.86
N PRO A 256 20.54 -22.86 19.00
CA PRO A 256 20.77 -23.00 17.53
C PRO A 256 21.92 -23.93 17.11
N SER A 257 22.56 -24.57 18.07
CA SER A 257 23.76 -25.36 17.89
C SER A 257 23.67 -26.67 18.69
N VAL A 258 22.72 -26.86 19.59
CA VAL A 258 22.62 -28.08 20.39
C VAL A 258 21.18 -28.60 20.36
N PRO A 259 20.95 -29.79 19.75
CA PRO A 259 19.61 -30.24 19.47
C PRO A 259 18.75 -30.33 20.72
N ASN A 260 17.65 -29.59 20.76
CA ASN A 260 16.71 -29.56 21.86
C ASN A 260 15.26 -29.32 21.36
N PRO A 261 14.62 -30.31 20.68
CA PRO A 261 13.34 -30.11 20.00
C PRO A 261 12.17 -29.64 20.88
N LEU A 262 12.33 -29.72 22.20
CA LEU A 262 11.36 -29.29 23.20
C LEU A 262 11.60 -27.87 23.71
N GLN A 263 12.66 -27.19 23.26
CA GLN A 263 12.95 -25.79 23.54
C GLN A 263 12.86 -25.46 25.03
N SER A 264 13.33 -26.38 25.87
CA SER A 264 13.25 -26.25 27.33
C SER A 264 14.21 -25.16 27.80
N ASP A 265 13.67 -24.24 28.58
CA ASP A 265 14.38 -23.12 29.21
C ASP A 265 13.78 -22.99 30.62
N GLY A 266 14.43 -23.61 31.59
CA GLY A 266 13.90 -23.79 32.93
C GLY A 266 13.90 -22.52 33.78
N ASP A 267 14.76 -21.56 33.47
CA ASP A 267 14.91 -20.30 34.22
C ASP A 267 14.45 -19.05 33.44
N GLY A 268 14.14 -19.19 32.14
CA GLY A 268 13.47 -18.21 31.31
C GLY A 268 14.39 -17.11 30.81
N ASP A 269 15.69 -17.37 30.68
CA ASP A 269 16.69 -16.39 30.25
C ASP A 269 16.87 -16.33 28.71
N GLY A 270 16.19 -17.22 27.97
CA GLY A 270 16.21 -17.32 26.51
C GLY A 270 17.32 -18.21 25.95
N LEU A 271 18.19 -18.77 26.80
CA LEU A 271 19.10 -19.85 26.49
C LEU A 271 18.43 -21.18 26.86
N GLY A 272 18.49 -22.19 25.98
CA GLY A 272 17.90 -23.48 26.32
C GLY A 272 18.77 -24.31 27.26
N ASP A 273 18.12 -25.10 28.11
CA ASP A 273 18.75 -26.04 29.06
C ASP A 273 19.78 -26.98 28.40
N GLY A 274 19.64 -27.24 27.09
CA GLY A 274 20.49 -28.14 26.31
C GLY A 274 21.87 -27.56 25.96
N CYS A 275 21.95 -26.25 25.67
CA CYS A 275 23.18 -25.55 25.31
C CYS A 275 23.80 -24.81 26.50
N GLU A 276 23.06 -24.70 27.60
CA GLU A 276 23.51 -24.13 28.85
C GLU A 276 24.56 -25.02 29.54
N GLN A 277 25.74 -24.46 29.84
CA GLN A 277 26.85 -25.28 30.33
C GLN A 277 26.78 -25.57 31.84
N PRO A 278 26.91 -26.83 32.27
CA PRO A 278 26.78 -27.22 33.69
C PRO A 278 27.96 -26.80 34.59
N LEU A 279 28.99 -26.12 34.07
CA LEU A 279 30.22 -25.79 34.81
C LEU A 279 30.34 -24.31 35.21
N ALA A 280 29.43 -23.44 34.77
CA ALA A 280 29.43 -22.03 35.17
C ALA A 280 28.03 -21.39 34.99
N PRO A 281 27.06 -21.67 35.87
CA PRO A 281 25.67 -21.18 35.79
C PRO A 281 25.51 -19.66 36.03
N GLN A 282 26.59 -18.88 35.88
CA GLN A 282 26.62 -17.42 36.05
C GLN A 282 27.49 -16.73 34.96
N SER A 283 28.05 -17.49 34.01
CA SER A 283 29.04 -16.98 33.03
C SER A 283 28.54 -16.98 31.57
N LEU A 284 27.33 -17.52 31.33
CA LEU A 284 26.63 -17.63 30.04
C LEU A 284 25.13 -17.85 30.34
N SER A 285 24.47 -16.88 30.97
CA SER A 285 23.07 -17.01 31.43
C SER A 285 22.12 -16.16 30.58
N THR A 286 22.53 -15.82 29.38
CA THR A 286 21.70 -15.16 28.39
C THR A 286 22.32 -15.35 27.02
N LEU A 287 21.47 -15.53 26.02
CA LEU A 287 21.90 -15.33 24.64
C LEU A 287 21.91 -13.83 24.33
N ALA A 288 23.11 -13.25 24.20
CA ALA A 288 23.28 -11.84 23.90
C ALA A 288 22.94 -11.51 22.44
N HIS A 289 23.28 -12.41 21.51
CA HIS A 289 22.97 -12.25 20.10
C HIS A 289 23.00 -13.59 19.36
N PHE A 290 22.13 -13.73 18.37
CA PHE A 290 22.19 -14.79 17.37
C PHE A 290 21.98 -14.18 16.00
N ASP A 291 22.92 -14.46 15.09
CA ASP A 291 22.83 -14.04 13.70
C ASP A 291 22.87 -15.26 12.76
N PRO A 292 21.72 -15.63 12.17
CA PRO A 292 21.63 -16.62 11.09
C PRO A 292 21.95 -16.03 9.69
N PHE A 293 22.35 -14.75 9.63
CA PHE A 293 22.71 -14.02 8.41
C PHE A 293 21.59 -13.90 7.37
N LEU A 294 20.35 -13.73 7.84
CA LEU A 294 19.13 -13.69 7.02
C LEU A 294 18.86 -12.33 6.36
N SER A 295 19.47 -11.27 6.88
CA SER A 295 19.30 -9.91 6.37
C SER A 295 20.62 -9.36 5.85
N THR A 296 20.56 -8.17 5.24
CA THR A 296 21.77 -7.35 5.10
C THR A 296 22.46 -7.21 6.47
N LEU A 297 23.74 -6.86 6.49
CA LEU A 297 24.57 -6.80 7.71
C LEU A 297 24.70 -5.37 8.29
N PRO A 298 23.64 -4.71 8.81
CA PRO A 298 23.76 -3.36 9.36
C PRO A 298 24.58 -3.35 10.65
N ASP A 299 24.57 -4.45 11.41
CA ASP A 299 25.25 -4.57 12.71
C ASP A 299 26.72 -5.01 12.59
N TYR A 300 27.24 -5.11 11.36
CA TYR A 300 28.63 -5.48 11.13
C TYR A 300 29.46 -4.34 10.58
N THR A 301 30.64 -4.17 11.16
CA THR A 301 31.65 -3.25 10.66
C THR A 301 32.76 -4.04 9.97
N LEU A 302 32.89 -3.83 8.65
CA LEU A 302 34.00 -4.36 7.86
C LEU A 302 35.32 -3.69 8.29
N GLN A 303 36.26 -4.48 8.82
CA GLN A 303 37.60 -4.00 9.12
C GLN A 303 38.55 -4.25 7.95
N THR A 304 38.60 -5.48 7.45
CA THR A 304 39.45 -5.91 6.33
C THR A 304 38.86 -7.10 5.59
N GLY A 305 39.37 -7.36 4.38
CA GLY A 305 38.95 -8.48 3.54
C GLY A 305 37.69 -8.18 2.72
N THR A 306 37.21 -9.19 1.99
CA THR A 306 35.96 -9.13 1.24
C THR A 306 34.95 -10.03 1.92
N TRP A 307 33.79 -9.47 2.29
CA TRP A 307 32.69 -10.18 2.92
C TRP A 307 31.43 -9.94 2.13
N THR A 308 30.81 -11.01 1.67
CA THR A 308 29.64 -10.98 0.78
C THR A 308 28.48 -11.66 1.51
N PRO A 309 27.43 -10.91 1.92
CA PRO A 309 26.22 -11.50 2.46
C PRO A 309 25.52 -12.36 1.40
N GLY A 310 25.05 -13.54 1.81
CA GLY A 310 24.17 -14.43 1.06
C GLY A 310 22.73 -14.29 1.56
N THR A 311 21.95 -15.37 1.41
CA THR A 311 20.57 -15.44 1.93
C THR A 311 20.53 -15.83 3.41
N ASP A 312 21.45 -16.69 3.83
CA ASP A 312 21.51 -17.36 5.14
C ASP A 312 22.98 -17.65 5.55
N MET A 313 23.90 -16.89 4.98
CA MET A 313 25.33 -17.07 5.20
C MET A 313 26.09 -15.81 4.85
N ILE A 314 27.31 -15.69 5.38
CA ILE A 314 28.28 -14.72 4.88
C ILE A 314 29.48 -15.46 4.32
N LEU A 315 29.83 -15.13 3.07
CA LEU A 315 31.06 -15.57 2.45
C LEU A 315 32.19 -14.58 2.77
N GLY A 316 33.16 -15.01 3.55
CA GLY A 316 34.44 -14.30 3.71
C GLY A 316 35.46 -14.81 2.69
N GLN A 317 35.96 -13.94 1.81
CA GLN A 317 37.03 -14.25 0.85
C GLN A 317 38.25 -13.38 1.10
N THR A 318 39.38 -14.01 1.40
CA THR A 318 40.56 -13.29 1.89
C THR A 318 41.87 -13.84 1.33
N GLY A 319 42.86 -12.96 1.18
CA GLY A 319 44.24 -13.33 0.85
C GLY A 319 45.12 -13.37 2.10
N THR A 320 46.42 -13.18 1.91
CA THR A 320 47.46 -13.26 2.97
C THR A 320 47.39 -12.16 4.03
N THR A 321 46.56 -11.14 3.87
CA THR A 321 46.28 -10.15 4.94
C THR A 321 45.14 -10.59 5.86
N GLY A 322 44.38 -11.61 5.44
CA GLY A 322 43.12 -12.02 6.08
C GLY A 322 42.03 -10.95 6.03
N GLY A 323 40.87 -11.32 6.56
CA GLY A 323 39.68 -10.48 6.68
C GLY A 323 39.09 -10.56 8.08
N THR A 324 38.54 -9.45 8.53
CA THR A 324 37.89 -9.32 9.84
C THR A 324 36.59 -8.56 9.64
N LEU A 325 35.52 -9.14 10.13
CA LEU A 325 34.18 -8.55 10.15
C LEU A 325 33.70 -8.58 11.61
N LEU A 326 33.47 -7.40 12.19
CA LEU A 326 33.11 -7.29 13.60
C LEU A 326 31.61 -7.05 13.75
N HIS A 327 31.00 -7.77 14.67
CA HIS A 327 29.65 -7.48 15.14
C HIS A 327 29.67 -6.25 16.09
N ALA A 328 28.56 -5.55 16.20
CA ALA A 328 28.43 -4.36 17.04
C ALA A 328 28.60 -4.66 18.55
N THR A 329 28.33 -5.89 18.98
CA THR A 329 28.46 -6.30 20.39
C THR A 329 29.89 -6.19 20.91
N SER A 330 30.05 -5.59 22.08
CA SER A 330 31.32 -5.45 22.79
C SER A 330 31.16 -5.84 24.25
N PHE A 331 32.17 -6.51 24.81
CA PHE A 331 32.18 -6.97 26.19
C PHE A 331 33.22 -6.21 27.03
N TYR A 332 32.86 -5.95 28.29
CA TYR A 332 33.69 -5.25 29.27
C TYR A 332 33.52 -5.93 30.64
N LEU A 333 34.62 -6.35 31.27
CA LEU A 333 34.64 -6.93 32.63
C LEU A 333 33.66 -8.10 32.90
N VAL A 334 33.34 -8.90 31.89
CA VAL A 334 32.38 -10.02 31.99
C VAL A 334 32.91 -11.27 31.30
N ASP A 335 32.48 -12.44 31.78
CA ASP A 335 32.66 -13.69 31.05
C ASP A 335 31.72 -13.70 29.84
N TYR A 336 32.14 -14.27 28.71
CA TYR A 336 31.32 -14.34 27.51
C TYR A 336 31.78 -15.47 26.59
N ALA A 337 30.92 -15.87 25.67
CA ALA A 337 31.30 -16.77 24.58
C ALA A 337 30.88 -16.25 23.23
N VAL A 338 31.69 -16.57 22.21
CA VAL A 338 31.40 -16.27 20.81
C VAL A 338 31.62 -17.55 20.03
N GLU A 339 30.63 -17.93 19.26
CA GLU A 339 30.61 -19.13 18.46
C GLU A 339 30.26 -18.79 17.03
N ALA A 340 30.88 -19.47 16.08
CA ALA A 340 30.46 -19.43 14.69
C ALA A 340 30.52 -20.83 14.09
N THR A 341 29.51 -21.13 13.29
CA THR A 341 29.50 -22.31 12.42
C THR A 341 29.86 -21.91 11.01
N LEU A 342 30.74 -22.71 10.40
CA LEU A 342 31.27 -22.42 9.08
C LEU A 342 31.58 -23.70 8.30
N THR A 343 31.54 -23.57 6.97
CA THR A 343 32.15 -24.51 6.04
C THR A 343 33.32 -23.83 5.32
N LEU A 344 34.34 -24.61 4.98
CA LEU A 344 35.46 -24.12 4.17
C LEU A 344 35.21 -24.40 2.69
N ALA A 345 35.73 -23.55 1.82
CA ALA A 345 35.71 -23.82 0.40
C ALA A 345 36.45 -25.15 0.07
N PRO A 346 35.89 -25.97 -0.85
CA PRO A 346 36.42 -27.30 -1.13
C PRO A 346 37.85 -27.27 -1.67
N THR A 347 38.25 -26.22 -2.37
CA THR A 347 39.63 -26.02 -2.83
C THR A 347 40.45 -25.25 -1.79
N ASN A 348 41.68 -25.71 -1.53
CA ASN A 348 42.66 -24.89 -0.82
C ASN A 348 43.25 -23.88 -1.82
N GLU A 349 42.65 -22.69 -1.87
CA GLU A 349 42.91 -21.70 -2.91
C GLU A 349 44.34 -21.12 -2.85
N ASN A 350 44.93 -21.00 -1.66
CA ASN A 350 46.18 -20.26 -1.46
C ASN A 350 47.17 -20.89 -0.46
N GLY A 351 46.93 -22.11 0.03
CA GLY A 351 47.66 -22.71 1.16
C GLY A 351 47.36 -22.01 2.49
N GLU A 352 47.57 -22.67 3.63
CA GLU A 352 47.51 -22.05 4.97
C GLU A 352 46.20 -21.27 5.22
N ASN A 353 45.07 -21.97 5.31
CA ASN A 353 43.76 -21.33 5.54
C ASN A 353 43.36 -21.41 7.01
N TRP A 354 42.89 -20.29 7.56
CA TRP A 354 42.28 -20.26 8.90
C TRP A 354 40.93 -19.58 8.87
N ALA A 355 39.95 -20.13 9.57
CA ALA A 355 38.64 -19.50 9.74
C ALA A 355 38.09 -19.76 11.14
N GLY A 356 37.28 -18.83 11.64
CA GLY A 356 36.62 -18.93 12.94
C GLY A 356 36.24 -17.56 13.47
N VAL A 357 36.36 -17.38 14.78
CA VAL A 357 35.90 -16.17 15.47
C VAL A 357 37.05 -15.30 15.94
N ILE A 358 36.76 -14.01 16.10
CA ILE A 358 37.63 -13.01 16.71
C ILE A 358 36.96 -12.41 17.94
N VAL A 359 37.75 -12.14 18.97
CA VAL A 359 37.30 -11.56 20.22
C VAL A 359 38.30 -10.50 20.69
N ALA A 360 37.87 -9.65 21.63
CA ALA A 360 38.72 -8.65 22.26
C ALA A 360 39.41 -7.71 21.26
N TRP A 361 38.70 -7.33 20.19
CA TRP A 361 39.28 -6.50 19.15
C TRP A 361 39.56 -5.08 19.66
N LYS A 362 40.74 -4.54 19.37
CA LYS A 362 41.11 -3.18 19.79
C LYS A 362 41.64 -2.39 18.62
N GLY A 363 40.86 -1.41 18.17
CA GLY A 363 41.20 -0.45 17.12
C GLY A 363 40.24 -0.53 15.93
N THR A 364 40.57 0.19 14.86
CA THR A 364 39.78 0.18 13.61
C THR A 364 40.70 0.11 12.39
N GLY A 365 40.47 -0.88 11.52
CA GLY A 365 41.24 -1.13 10.31
C GLY A 365 42.76 -1.24 10.57
N PRO A 366 43.62 -0.44 9.89
CA PRO A 366 45.08 -0.53 10.02
C PRO A 366 45.62 0.00 11.37
N THR A 367 44.78 0.58 12.22
CA THR A 367 45.16 1.06 13.57
C THR A 367 44.91 0.03 14.67
N THR A 368 44.63 -1.22 14.28
CA THR A 368 44.45 -2.32 15.22
C THR A 368 45.67 -2.44 16.13
N THR A 369 45.44 -2.48 17.44
CA THR A 369 46.47 -2.57 18.47
C THR A 369 46.50 -3.95 19.12
N ALA A 370 45.36 -4.63 19.22
CA ALA A 370 45.26 -5.98 19.74
C ALA A 370 43.98 -6.70 19.26
N GLY A 371 43.95 -8.01 19.46
CA GLY A 371 42.80 -8.87 19.20
C GLY A 371 43.20 -10.33 19.38
N TYR A 372 42.25 -11.18 19.73
CA TYR A 372 42.44 -12.62 19.87
C TYR A 372 41.54 -13.38 18.91
N THR A 373 41.99 -14.51 18.41
CA THR A 373 41.17 -15.36 17.55
C THR A 373 41.10 -16.79 18.06
N CYS A 374 40.02 -17.46 17.70
CA CYS A 374 39.83 -18.89 17.83
C CYS A 374 39.56 -19.44 16.43
N LEU A 375 40.55 -20.10 15.84
CA LEU A 375 40.54 -20.47 14.42
C LEU A 375 40.78 -21.96 14.23
N TYR A 376 40.09 -22.54 13.25
CA TYR A 376 40.47 -23.81 12.66
C TYR A 376 41.51 -23.59 11.56
N ALA A 377 42.64 -24.25 11.70
CA ALA A 377 43.75 -24.29 10.75
C ALA A 377 43.55 -25.48 9.80
N ARG A 378 43.22 -25.20 8.53
CA ARG A 378 42.85 -26.22 7.56
C ARG A 378 43.97 -27.24 7.35
N ASP A 379 45.17 -26.79 7.03
CA ASP A 379 46.25 -27.68 6.60
C ASP A 379 46.81 -28.48 7.78
N GLU A 380 46.91 -27.86 8.95
CA GLU A 380 47.37 -28.48 10.19
C GLU A 380 46.32 -29.35 10.89
N LYS A 381 45.05 -29.26 10.47
CA LYS A 381 43.92 -29.90 11.15
C LYS A 381 43.93 -29.58 12.64
N ALA A 382 44.04 -28.31 12.98
CA ALA A 382 44.25 -27.89 14.36
C ALA A 382 43.35 -26.72 14.73
N VAL A 383 42.88 -26.72 15.97
CA VAL A 383 42.28 -25.54 16.58
C VAL A 383 43.38 -24.69 17.21
N GLN A 384 43.39 -23.38 16.96
CA GLN A 384 44.47 -22.49 17.33
C GLN A 384 43.97 -21.17 17.91
N ILE A 385 44.68 -20.67 18.91
CA ILE A 385 44.52 -19.31 19.45
C ILE A 385 45.66 -18.45 18.92
N TRP A 386 45.32 -17.31 18.32
CA TRP A 386 46.28 -16.29 17.90
C TRP A 386 46.00 -14.96 18.58
N LYS A 387 47.06 -14.17 18.75
CA LYS A 387 47.00 -12.79 19.26
C LYS A 387 47.59 -11.84 18.24
N PHE A 388 46.91 -10.74 17.96
CA PHE A 388 47.50 -9.62 17.23
C PHE A 388 48.24 -8.69 18.20
N THR A 389 49.48 -8.32 17.88
CA THR A 389 50.33 -7.46 18.74
C THR A 389 50.58 -6.08 18.11
N GLY A 390 49.58 -5.51 17.44
CA GLY A 390 49.66 -4.22 16.75
C GLY A 390 50.42 -4.23 15.41
N SER A 391 51.17 -5.29 15.12
CA SER A 391 51.96 -5.41 13.88
C SER A 391 51.89 -6.79 13.22
N ALA A 392 51.68 -7.86 14.00
CA ALA A 392 51.66 -9.23 13.51
C ALA A 392 50.74 -10.11 14.35
N TRP A 393 50.28 -11.19 13.74
CA TRP A 393 49.62 -12.29 14.43
C TRP A 393 50.66 -13.27 14.99
N GLN A 394 50.50 -13.64 16.26
CA GLN A 394 51.38 -14.58 16.96
C GLN A 394 50.56 -15.74 17.52
N SER A 395 50.96 -16.97 17.18
CA SER A 395 50.33 -18.18 17.71
C SER A 395 50.57 -18.26 19.22
N GLN A 396 49.50 -18.45 19.98
CA GLN A 396 49.56 -18.57 21.43
C GLN A 396 49.50 -20.04 21.84
N SER A 397 48.60 -20.80 21.24
CA SER A 397 48.36 -22.20 21.58
C SER A 397 47.67 -22.91 20.42
N ALA A 398 47.91 -24.21 20.29
CA ALA A 398 47.30 -25.05 19.27
C ALA A 398 47.00 -26.46 19.80
N SER A 399 45.96 -27.09 19.27
CA SER A 399 45.67 -28.51 19.48
C SER A 399 45.28 -29.16 18.17
N THR A 400 45.90 -30.29 17.83
CA THR A 400 45.54 -31.08 16.65
C THR A 400 44.21 -31.79 16.86
N ILE A 401 43.41 -31.86 15.80
CA ILE A 401 42.13 -32.55 15.74
C ILE A 401 42.37 -33.87 15.00
N THR A 402 42.20 -34.98 15.71
CA THR A 402 42.42 -36.31 15.13
C THR A 402 41.20 -36.72 14.33
N GLY A 403 41.38 -36.99 13.03
CA GLY A 403 40.30 -37.44 12.15
C GLY A 403 39.63 -36.34 11.31
N ALA A 404 39.96 -35.07 11.54
CA ALA A 404 39.43 -33.96 10.75
C ALA A 404 39.82 -34.07 9.26
N THR A 405 38.88 -33.74 8.39
CA THR A 405 39.02 -33.82 6.93
C THR A 405 38.92 -32.43 6.28
N ASP A 406 39.34 -32.29 5.03
CA ASP A 406 39.31 -31.03 4.26
C ASP A 406 38.06 -30.82 3.42
N GLY A 407 36.96 -31.48 3.78
CA GLY A 407 35.69 -31.41 3.04
C GLY A 407 34.86 -30.17 3.35
N THR A 408 33.66 -30.19 2.78
CA THR A 408 32.59 -29.19 2.96
C THR A 408 31.79 -29.39 4.24
N GLN A 409 32.25 -30.21 5.18
CA GLN A 409 31.55 -30.40 6.44
C GLN A 409 31.48 -29.09 7.22
N TRP A 410 30.43 -28.94 8.02
CA TRP A 410 30.34 -27.84 8.96
C TRP A 410 31.35 -28.03 10.09
N ARG A 411 31.81 -26.90 10.62
CA ARG A 411 32.73 -26.80 11.75
C ARG A 411 32.22 -25.70 12.65
N ARG A 412 32.22 -25.95 13.94
CA ARG A 412 31.83 -24.99 14.95
C ARG A 412 33.01 -24.63 15.80
N LEU A 413 33.30 -23.34 15.88
CA LEU A 413 34.40 -22.79 16.65
C LEU A 413 33.81 -21.89 17.73
N ARG A 414 34.15 -22.16 18.99
CA ARG A 414 33.69 -21.39 20.14
C ARG A 414 34.88 -20.83 20.91
N ALA A 415 34.94 -19.51 21.03
CA ALA A 415 35.80 -18.78 21.94
C ALA A 415 35.04 -18.50 23.24
N TYR A 416 35.51 -19.05 24.36
CA TYR A 416 34.98 -18.81 25.70
C TYR A 416 36.00 -18.03 26.52
N VAL A 417 35.62 -16.85 26.98
CA VAL A 417 36.44 -15.99 27.85
C VAL A 417 35.90 -16.10 29.27
N SER A 418 36.78 -16.45 30.21
CA SER A 418 36.47 -16.39 31.63
C SER A 418 37.66 -15.86 32.42
N GLY A 419 37.47 -14.68 33.01
CA GLY A 419 38.54 -13.86 33.59
C GLY A 419 39.77 -13.77 32.69
N ALA A 420 40.91 -14.28 33.18
CA ALA A 420 42.19 -14.22 32.47
C ALA A 420 42.43 -15.32 31.41
N THR A 421 41.42 -16.14 31.10
CA THR A 421 41.58 -17.31 30.22
C THR A 421 40.66 -17.25 29.01
N LEU A 422 41.24 -17.38 27.82
CA LEU A 422 40.53 -17.64 26.57
C LEU A 422 40.65 -19.15 26.25
N ARG A 423 39.52 -19.84 26.18
CA ARG A 423 39.42 -21.21 25.67
C ARG A 423 38.83 -21.20 24.27
N CYS A 424 39.44 -21.93 23.36
CA CYS A 424 38.96 -22.13 22.00
C CYS A 424 38.62 -23.61 21.83
N SER A 425 37.37 -23.91 21.49
CA SER A 425 36.88 -25.26 21.22
C SER A 425 36.41 -25.43 19.79
N TYR A 426 36.55 -26.66 19.30
CA TYR A 426 36.17 -27.10 17.97
C TYR A 426 35.23 -28.30 18.08
N LEU A 427 34.22 -28.34 17.20
CA LEU A 427 33.36 -29.47 16.92
C LEU A 427 33.08 -29.52 15.41
N ASP A 428 32.88 -30.71 14.83
CA ASP A 428 32.41 -30.86 13.45
C ASP A 428 31.30 -31.90 13.29
N GLU A 429 30.76 -31.97 12.06
CA GLU A 429 29.69 -32.88 11.63
C GLU A 429 29.90 -34.35 12.00
N PHE A 430 31.16 -34.78 12.12
CA PHE A 430 31.49 -36.17 12.45
C PHE A 430 31.70 -36.39 13.95
N GLY A 431 31.48 -35.36 14.77
CA GLY A 431 31.67 -35.36 16.21
C GLY A 431 33.14 -35.27 16.64
N PHE A 432 34.07 -34.94 15.72
CA PHE A 432 35.45 -34.69 16.14
C PHE A 432 35.52 -33.37 16.88
N SER A 433 36.19 -33.38 18.02
CA SER A 433 36.33 -32.21 18.87
C SER A 433 37.77 -32.01 19.35
N ALA A 434 38.11 -30.77 19.63
CA ALA A 434 39.36 -30.39 20.27
C ALA A 434 39.15 -29.11 21.09
N SER A 435 40.01 -28.88 22.06
CA SER A 435 40.04 -27.60 22.77
C SER A 435 41.47 -27.20 23.12
N VAL A 436 41.68 -25.90 23.20
CA VAL A 436 42.95 -25.29 23.58
C VAL A 436 42.66 -24.06 24.44
N SER A 437 43.58 -23.67 25.31
CA SER A 437 43.38 -22.49 26.17
C SER A 437 44.66 -21.66 26.26
N HIS A 438 44.48 -20.35 26.40
CA HIS A 438 45.53 -19.37 26.63
C HIS A 438 45.17 -18.52 27.84
N THR A 439 46.10 -18.36 28.77
CA THR A 439 45.91 -17.59 30.01
C THR A 439 46.94 -16.46 30.05
N VAL A 440 46.48 -15.25 30.35
CA VAL A 440 47.31 -14.06 30.50
C VAL A 440 47.51 -13.69 31.98
N SER A 441 48.46 -12.80 32.26
CA SER A 441 48.76 -12.37 33.63
C SER A 441 47.90 -11.16 34.02
N LEU A 442 47.26 -11.19 35.20
CA LEU A 442 46.38 -10.11 35.69
C LEU A 442 47.10 -8.75 35.85
N PRO A 443 46.42 -7.59 35.64
CA PRO A 443 44.98 -7.43 35.40
C PRO A 443 44.63 -7.77 33.95
N ALA A 444 43.86 -8.85 33.78
CA ALA A 444 43.59 -9.52 32.51
C ALA A 444 42.20 -9.18 31.97
N ASP A 445 41.34 -8.64 32.84
CA ASP A 445 39.94 -8.40 32.52
C ASP A 445 39.84 -7.40 31.37
N ASP A 446 40.64 -6.31 31.41
CA ASP A 446 40.81 -5.36 30.31
C ASP A 446 41.35 -5.99 29.02
N GLU A 447 42.12 -7.09 29.10
CA GLU A 447 42.83 -7.64 27.94
C GLU A 447 41.87 -8.30 26.94
N PHE A 448 40.83 -8.95 27.44
CA PHE A 448 39.80 -9.61 26.62
C PHE A 448 38.60 -8.71 26.31
N GLU A 449 38.64 -7.42 26.64
CA GLU A 449 37.57 -6.48 26.28
C GLU A 449 37.62 -6.08 24.81
N GLY A 450 36.43 -5.86 24.24
CA GLY A 450 36.24 -5.28 22.92
C GLY A 450 35.22 -6.01 22.07
N PRO A 451 35.07 -5.59 20.81
CA PRO A 451 34.15 -6.21 19.86
C PRO A 451 34.56 -7.64 19.51
N VAL A 452 33.56 -8.39 19.06
CA VAL A 452 33.66 -9.77 18.61
C VAL A 452 33.26 -9.90 17.15
N GLY A 453 33.47 -11.05 16.52
CA GLY A 453 32.97 -11.31 15.19
C GLY A 453 33.68 -12.45 14.47
N LEU A 454 33.81 -12.31 13.15
CA LEU A 454 34.32 -13.34 12.26
C LEU A 454 35.72 -13.00 11.75
N ARG A 455 36.52 -14.05 11.54
CA ARG A 455 37.86 -13.97 10.96
C ARG A 455 38.04 -15.06 9.93
N ASN A 456 38.58 -14.67 8.78
CA ASN A 456 39.04 -15.60 7.75
C ASN A 456 40.44 -15.19 7.26
N TYR A 457 41.28 -16.15 6.90
CA TYR A 457 42.63 -15.92 6.42
C TYR A 457 42.96 -16.83 5.24
N ASN A 458 43.46 -16.19 4.17
CA ASN A 458 44.05 -16.80 2.99
C ASN A 458 43.22 -17.91 2.34
N GLY A 459 41.90 -17.75 2.33
CA GLY A 459 40.98 -18.69 1.72
C GLY A 459 39.55 -18.15 1.69
N SER A 460 38.61 -19.04 1.40
CA SER A 460 37.18 -18.77 1.38
C SER A 460 36.47 -19.63 2.44
N ALA A 461 35.64 -19.00 3.26
CA ALA A 461 34.84 -19.65 4.30
C ALA A 461 33.41 -19.09 4.28
N PHE A 462 32.43 -19.98 4.40
CA PHE A 462 31.01 -19.67 4.47
C PHE A 462 30.58 -19.81 5.91
N PHE A 463 30.20 -18.71 6.54
CA PHE A 463 29.70 -18.69 7.92
C PHE A 463 28.17 -18.72 7.86
N THR A 464 27.55 -19.63 8.59
CA THR A 464 26.08 -19.80 8.63
C THR A 464 25.48 -19.23 9.90
N SER A 465 26.26 -19.12 10.97
CA SER A 465 25.80 -18.51 12.22
C SER A 465 26.91 -17.76 12.96
N LEU A 466 26.51 -16.73 13.71
CA LEU A 466 27.28 -16.15 14.82
C LEU A 466 26.41 -16.16 16.07
N VAL A 467 26.86 -16.86 17.11
CA VAL A 467 26.19 -16.95 18.41
C VAL A 467 27.04 -16.25 19.46
N VAL A 468 26.43 -15.34 20.21
CA VAL A 468 27.11 -14.58 21.27
C VAL A 468 26.35 -14.76 22.58
N TYR A 469 27.08 -15.18 23.60
CA TYR A 469 26.56 -15.53 24.92
C TYR A 469 27.19 -14.61 25.97
N HIS A 470 26.43 -14.27 27.03
CA HIS A 470 26.86 -13.42 28.13
C HIS A 470 26.36 -13.93 29.48
#